data_AF-A0A366HZ04-F1
#
_entry.id   AF-A0A366HZ04-F1
#
_cell.length_a   1.000
_cell.length_b   1.000
_cell.length_c   1.000
_cell.angle_alpha   90.00
_cell.angle_beta   90.00
_cell.angle_gamma   90.00
#
_symmetry.space_group_name_H-M   'P 1'
#
loop_
_entity.id
_entity.type
_entity.pdbx_description
1 polymer ?
#
loop_
_entity_poly.entity_id
_entity_poly.type
_entity_poly.pdbx_seq_one_letter_code
_entity_poly.pdbx_strand_id
1 'polypeptide(L)'
;MRYEMAVLAALVQEDSPNTQAIVNATGISEREIQEVLSTLQSTMDIGITRAKNGKRQVLHISSWGMFGDGERLIEKLKNTDLLTFKQHRKITTKALPNKTRSPRMVTLEEKRDYYNQVKLKNYRDSMRLEGFNVEDTPLPSDKQEREALRKNLIAIYKASGYV
;
A
#
# COMPACT_ATOMS: atom_id res chain seq x y z
N MET A 1 1.47 11.63 -7.50
CA MET A 1 1.30 12.20 -6.16
C MET A 1 1.48 11.15 -5.05
N ARG A 2 2.56 10.35 -5.08
CA ARG A 2 2.91 9.39 -4.00
C ARG A 2 4.13 9.83 -3.17
N TYR A 3 5.07 10.56 -3.77
CA TYR A 3 6.39 10.82 -3.21
C TYR A 3 6.84 12.28 -3.33
N GLU A 4 6.11 13.09 -4.09
CA GLU A 4 6.37 14.49 -4.42
C GLU A 4 6.57 15.33 -3.15
N MET A 5 5.67 15.19 -2.17
CA MET A 5 5.77 15.90 -0.89
C MET A 5 6.98 15.47 -0.05
N ALA A 6 7.34 14.18 -0.09
CA ALA A 6 8.48 13.66 0.66
C ALA A 6 9.80 14.14 0.04
N VAL A 7 9.89 14.15 -1.29
CA VAL A 7 11.06 14.65 -2.02
C VAL A 7 11.20 16.16 -1.84
N LEU A 8 10.12 16.93 -1.92
CA LEU A 8 10.13 18.36 -1.64
C LEU A 8 10.51 18.65 -0.18
N ALA A 9 10.01 17.86 0.77
CA ALA A 9 10.35 18.05 2.17
C ALA A 9 11.84 17.77 2.42
N ALA A 10 12.39 16.71 1.80
CA ALA A 10 13.82 16.43 1.86
C ALA A 10 14.68 17.51 1.18
N LEU A 11 14.20 18.13 0.10
CA LEU A 11 14.88 19.26 -0.55
C LEU A 11 14.94 20.51 0.34
N VAL A 12 13.95 20.70 1.21
CA VAL A 12 13.85 21.89 2.10
C VAL A 12 14.52 21.67 3.45
N GLN A 13 14.46 20.45 3.99
CA GLN A 13 14.95 20.14 5.34
C GLN A 13 16.46 19.82 5.38
N GLU A 14 17.04 19.32 4.29
CA GLU A 14 18.46 18.97 4.24
C GLU A 14 19.33 20.20 3.96
N ASP A 15 20.46 20.34 4.65
CA ASP A 15 21.40 21.46 4.45
C ASP A 15 22.10 21.42 3.09
N SER A 16 22.30 20.22 2.53
CA SER A 16 22.97 20.00 1.23
C SER A 16 22.28 18.88 0.45
N PRO A 17 21.05 19.11 -0.03
CA PRO A 17 20.24 18.07 -0.60
C PRO A 17 20.87 17.59 -1.91
N ASN A 18 21.28 16.33 -1.92
CA ASN A 18 21.71 15.63 -3.12
C ASN A 18 20.85 14.38 -3.27
N THR A 19 20.87 13.74 -4.43
CA THR A 19 20.02 12.57 -4.69
C THR A 19 20.22 11.48 -3.63
N GLN A 20 21.47 11.21 -3.22
CA GLN A 20 21.77 10.20 -2.19
C GLN A 20 21.31 10.62 -0.78
N ALA A 21 21.42 11.90 -0.42
CA ALA A 21 20.91 12.43 0.83
C ALA A 21 19.38 12.27 0.91
N ILE A 22 18.68 12.60 -0.18
CA ILE A 22 17.22 12.42 -0.28
C ILE A 22 16.86 10.93 -0.18
N VAL A 23 17.59 10.04 -0.84
CA VAL A 23 17.42 8.57 -0.69
C VAL A 23 17.57 8.17 0.77
N ASN A 24 18.58 8.68 1.47
CA ASN A 24 18.85 8.31 2.86
C ASN A 24 17.79 8.83 3.83
N ALA A 25 17.30 10.05 3.62
CA ALA A 25 16.26 10.69 4.42
C ALA A 25 14.90 10.03 4.21
N THR A 26 14.49 9.84 2.95
CA THR A 26 13.14 9.38 2.58
C THR A 26 13.02 7.86 2.42
N GLY A 27 14.14 7.17 2.15
CA GLY A 27 14.15 5.76 1.74
C GLY A 27 13.67 5.51 0.30
N ILE A 28 13.39 6.55 -0.49
CA ILE A 28 12.93 6.41 -1.87
C ILE A 28 14.09 5.99 -2.78
N SER A 29 13.84 5.18 -3.81
CA SER A 29 14.92 4.80 -4.73
C SER A 29 15.36 5.99 -5.58
N GLU A 30 16.63 6.00 -5.99
CA GLU A 30 17.17 7.08 -6.82
C GLU A 30 16.39 7.28 -8.13
N ARG A 31 15.96 6.19 -8.78
CA ARG A 31 15.13 6.25 -9.98
C ARG A 31 13.79 6.94 -9.74
N GLU A 32 13.10 6.58 -8.66
CA GLU A 32 11.82 7.21 -8.29
C GLU A 32 12.01 8.69 -7.94
N ILE A 33 13.11 9.07 -7.28
CA ILE A 33 13.42 10.48 -7.00
C ILE A 33 13.60 11.25 -8.31
N GLN A 34 14.33 10.70 -9.29
CA GLN A 34 14.52 11.36 -10.57
C GLN A 34 13.19 11.56 -11.33
N GLU A 35 12.30 10.57 -11.29
CA GLU A 35 10.96 10.66 -11.88
C GLU A 35 10.08 11.70 -11.15
N VAL A 36 10.17 11.77 -9.83
CA VAL A 36 9.47 12.78 -9.03
C VAL A 36 9.99 14.18 -9.35
N LEU A 37 11.31 14.36 -9.45
CA LEU A 37 11.91 15.65 -9.80
C LEU A 37 11.46 16.12 -11.19
N SER A 38 11.44 15.24 -12.19
CA SER A 38 10.94 15.60 -13.51
C SER A 38 9.45 15.94 -13.50
N THR A 39 8.65 15.21 -12.72
CA THR A 39 7.22 15.48 -12.54
C THR A 39 6.96 16.82 -11.86
N LEU A 40 7.73 17.16 -10.82
CA LEU A 40 7.61 18.45 -10.12
C LEU A 40 7.94 19.63 -11.05
N GLN A 41 8.97 19.48 -11.88
CA GLN A 41 9.33 20.48 -12.88
C GLN A 41 8.27 20.60 -13.98
N SER A 42 7.80 19.48 -14.54
CA SER A 42 6.87 19.51 -15.69
C SER A 42 5.42 19.86 -15.32
N THR A 43 4.98 19.44 -14.13
CA THR A 43 3.56 19.51 -13.74
C THR A 43 3.26 20.69 -12.84
N MET A 44 4.20 21.07 -11.96
CA MET A 44 4.02 22.12 -10.96
C MET A 44 4.87 23.37 -11.25
N ASP A 45 5.67 23.34 -12.31
CA ASP A 45 6.60 24.41 -12.72
C ASP A 45 7.58 24.82 -11.60
N ILE A 46 7.93 23.87 -10.73
CA ILE A 46 8.90 24.12 -9.66
C ILE A 46 10.29 24.10 -10.30
N GLY A 47 10.99 25.24 -10.25
CA GLY A 47 12.38 25.35 -10.67
C GLY A 47 13.29 24.61 -9.71
N ILE A 48 13.85 23.48 -10.16
CA ILE A 48 14.83 22.69 -9.39
C ILE A 48 16.12 22.63 -10.19
N THR A 49 17.20 23.17 -9.63
CA THR A 49 18.49 23.33 -10.29
C THR A 49 19.58 22.56 -9.56
N ARG A 50 20.54 22.03 -10.33
CA ARG A 50 21.72 21.34 -9.79
C ARG A 50 22.91 22.29 -9.84
N ALA A 51 23.38 22.71 -8.66
CA ALA A 51 24.62 23.45 -8.52
C ALA A 51 25.75 22.50 -8.12
N LYS A 52 26.94 22.70 -8.69
CA LYS A 52 28.15 22.03 -8.18
C LYS A 52 28.58 22.73 -6.90
N ASN A 53 28.64 21.99 -5.80
CA ASN A 53 29.23 22.44 -4.55
C ASN A 53 30.48 21.58 -4.28
N GLY A 54 31.62 22.05 -4.79
CA GLY A 54 32.87 21.30 -4.77
C GLY A 54 32.78 19.98 -5.55
N LYS A 55 33.03 18.85 -4.86
CA LYS A 55 32.97 17.50 -5.46
C LYS A 55 31.56 16.92 -5.57
N ARG A 56 30.55 17.55 -4.97
CA ARG A 56 29.17 17.03 -4.92
C ARG A 56 28.22 17.94 -5.70
N GLN A 57 27.16 17.36 -6.26
CA GLN A 57 26.06 18.10 -6.87
C GLN A 57 24.98 18.30 -5.82
N VAL A 58 24.59 19.55 -5.59
CA VAL A 58 23.54 19.93 -4.64
C VAL A 58 22.35 20.47 -5.44
N LEU A 59 21.17 20.00 -5.07
CA LEU A 59 19.89 20.44 -5.59
C LEU A 59 19.47 21.69 -4.83
N HIS A 60 18.87 22.65 -5.52
CA HIS A 60 18.21 23.77 -4.86
C HIS A 60 16.96 24.12 -5.63
N ILE A 61 15.96 24.63 -4.92
CA ILE A 61 14.73 25.13 -5.51
C ILE A 61 14.98 26.59 -5.88
N SER A 62 14.94 26.90 -7.18
CA SER A 62 15.10 28.25 -7.73
C SER A 62 13.76 28.98 -7.86
N SER A 63 12.65 28.25 -8.03
CA SER A 63 11.30 28.82 -8.06
C SER A 63 10.27 27.80 -7.57
N TRP A 64 9.17 28.28 -6.98
CA TRP A 64 8.08 27.44 -6.49
C TRP A 64 6.93 27.30 -7.48
N GLY A 65 7.06 27.85 -8.69
CA GLY A 65 6.08 27.72 -9.78
C GLY A 65 4.68 28.11 -9.34
N MET A 66 3.74 27.17 -9.47
CA MET A 66 2.33 27.35 -9.14
C MET A 66 2.04 27.70 -7.67
N PHE A 67 3.03 27.61 -6.78
CA PHE A 67 2.90 27.90 -5.35
C PHE A 67 3.38 29.30 -4.95
N GLY A 68 3.66 30.18 -5.91
CA GLY A 68 4.05 31.57 -5.66
C GLY A 68 5.39 31.64 -4.91
N ASP A 69 5.38 32.26 -3.71
CA ASP A 69 6.58 32.41 -2.89
C ASP A 69 6.92 31.15 -2.09
N GLY A 70 6.03 30.14 -2.07
CA GLY A 70 6.27 28.86 -1.43
C GLY A 70 6.28 28.88 0.10
N GLU A 71 6.12 30.02 0.78
CA GLU A 71 6.24 30.15 2.25
C GLU A 71 5.33 29.17 3.01
N ARG A 72 4.05 29.10 2.65
CA ARG A 72 3.07 28.17 3.27
C ARG A 72 3.45 26.72 3.03
N LEU A 73 4.05 26.43 1.86
CA LEU A 73 4.51 25.10 1.53
C LEU A 73 5.77 24.76 2.32
N ILE A 74 6.72 25.68 2.42
CA ILE A 74 7.96 25.53 3.21
C ILE A 74 7.62 25.24 4.67
N GLU A 75 6.69 25.97 5.29
CA GLU A 75 6.28 25.72 6.68
C GLU A 75 5.71 24.30 6.85
N LYS A 76 4.83 23.88 5.92
CA LYS A 76 4.29 22.51 5.92
C LYS A 76 5.37 21.46 5.68
N LEU A 77 6.31 21.73 4.78
CA LEU A 77 7.41 20.84 4.43
C LEU A 77 8.38 20.69 5.61
N LYS A 78 8.67 21.75 6.37
CA LYS A 78 9.50 21.69 7.58
C LYS A 78 8.90 20.79 8.67
N ASN A 79 7.57 20.80 8.78
CA ASN A 79 6.84 19.99 9.77
C ASN A 79 6.53 18.57 9.29
N THR A 80 6.96 18.20 8.08
CA THR A 80 6.68 16.88 7.51
C THR A 80 7.68 15.85 8.03
N ASP A 81 7.19 14.79 8.69
CA ASP A 81 8.06 13.73 9.19
C ASP A 81 8.54 12.81 8.05
N LEU A 82 9.77 13.00 7.59
CA LEU A 82 10.41 12.17 6.57
C LEU A 82 10.59 10.71 7.00
N LEU A 83 10.64 10.43 8.32
CA LEU A 83 10.79 9.08 8.84
C LEU A 83 9.51 8.27 8.66
N THR A 84 8.32 8.88 8.69
CA THR A 84 7.07 8.16 8.37
C THR A 84 7.10 7.59 6.95
N PHE A 85 7.64 8.34 5.97
CA PHE A 85 7.80 7.86 4.59
C PHE A 85 8.79 6.68 4.49
N LYS A 86 9.88 6.74 5.26
CA LYS A 86 10.87 5.66 5.36
C LYS A 86 10.29 4.41 6.04
N GLN A 87 9.50 4.59 7.09
CA GLN A 87 8.82 3.52 7.83
C GLN A 87 7.72 2.86 6.98
N HIS A 88 6.89 3.62 6.27
CA HIS A 88 5.90 3.06 5.34
C HIS A 88 6.54 2.15 4.28
N ARG A 89 7.77 2.45 3.84
CA ARG A 89 8.54 1.58 2.92
C ARG A 89 9.18 0.37 3.61
N LYS A 90 9.73 0.54 4.82
CA LYS A 90 10.28 -0.59 5.60
C LYS A 90 9.19 -1.58 6.03
N ILE A 91 7.99 -1.10 6.37
CA ILE A 91 6.82 -1.93 6.72
C ILE A 91 6.36 -2.76 5.51
N THR A 92 6.50 -2.25 4.27
CA THR A 92 6.21 -3.04 3.06
C THR A 92 7.23 -4.14 2.74
N THR A 93 8.46 -4.08 3.25
CA THR A 93 9.51 -5.07 2.96
C THR A 93 9.85 -5.98 4.14
N LYS A 94 9.55 -5.57 5.37
CA LYS A 94 9.68 -6.41 6.57
C LYS A 94 8.47 -6.15 7.47
N ALA A 95 7.61 -7.17 7.52
CA ALA A 95 6.53 -7.41 8.49
C ALA A 95 6.25 -6.30 9.51
N LEU A 96 5.05 -5.71 9.47
CA LEU A 96 4.39 -5.29 10.71
C LEU A 96 2.87 -5.61 10.65
N PRO A 97 2.33 -6.25 11.71
CA PRO A 97 0.92 -6.60 11.82
C PRO A 97 0.12 -5.33 12.12
N ASN A 98 -1.02 -5.11 11.45
CA ASN A 98 -2.22 -4.52 12.06
C ASN A 98 -3.39 -4.37 11.06
N LYS A 99 -4.36 -5.27 11.24
CA LYS A 99 -5.84 -5.22 11.18
C LYS A 99 -6.66 -4.18 10.36
N THR A 100 -6.11 -3.18 9.68
CA THR A 100 -6.97 -2.15 9.03
C THR A 100 -6.73 -1.91 7.54
N ARG A 101 -5.84 -2.68 6.91
CA ARG A 101 -5.69 -2.69 5.46
C ARG A 101 -5.78 -4.13 4.98
N SER A 102 -6.71 -4.42 4.07
CA SER A 102 -6.77 -5.72 3.39
C SER A 102 -5.35 -6.05 2.89
N PRO A 103 -4.71 -7.10 3.44
CA PRO A 103 -3.35 -7.42 3.09
C PRO A 103 -3.35 -7.84 1.62
N ARG A 104 -2.46 -7.25 0.84
CA ARG A 104 -2.19 -7.73 -0.52
C ARG A 104 -1.70 -9.17 -0.36
N MET A 105 -2.55 -10.16 -0.65
CA MET A 105 -2.30 -11.57 -0.34
C MET A 105 -0.99 -12.02 -0.97
N VAL A 106 -0.05 -12.38 -0.12
CA VAL A 106 1.34 -12.64 -0.50
C VAL A 106 1.49 -14.12 -0.84
N THR A 107 0.79 -15.00 -0.12
CA THR A 107 0.88 -16.45 -0.32
C THR A 107 -0.26 -16.99 -1.18
N LEU A 108 -0.03 -18.16 -1.78
CA LEU A 108 -1.03 -18.86 -2.58
C LEU A 108 -2.18 -19.38 -1.71
N GLU A 109 -1.89 -19.81 -0.48
CA GLU A 109 -2.88 -20.26 0.50
C GLU A 109 -3.81 -19.11 0.91
N GLU A 110 -3.27 -17.93 1.24
CA GLU A 110 -4.08 -16.74 1.53
C GLU A 110 -5.00 -16.35 0.37
N LYS A 111 -4.50 -16.43 -0.87
CA LYS A 111 -5.33 -16.17 -2.06
C LYS A 111 -6.44 -17.19 -2.21
N ARG A 112 -6.17 -18.47 -1.93
CA ARG A 112 -7.18 -19.54 -1.96
C ARG A 112 -8.23 -19.32 -0.88
N ASP A 113 -7.82 -19.01 0.34
CA ASP A 113 -8.74 -18.82 1.46
C ASP A 113 -9.64 -17.61 1.23
N TYR A 114 -9.10 -16.50 0.75
CA TYR A 114 -9.92 -15.35 0.36
C TYR A 114 -10.84 -15.64 -0.81
N TYR A 115 -10.35 -16.32 -1.83
CA TYR A 115 -11.19 -16.71 -2.96
C TYR A 115 -12.37 -17.58 -2.52
N ASN A 116 -12.12 -18.52 -1.60
CA ASN A 116 -13.16 -19.35 -0.99
C ASN A 116 -14.12 -18.49 -0.17
N GLN A 117 -13.62 -17.56 0.64
CA GLN A 117 -14.45 -16.66 1.45
C GLN A 117 -15.35 -15.77 0.58
N VAL A 118 -14.81 -15.15 -0.48
CA VAL A 118 -15.57 -14.30 -1.41
C VAL A 118 -16.59 -15.12 -2.18
N LYS A 119 -16.23 -16.33 -2.64
CA LYS A 119 -17.18 -17.24 -3.29
C LYS A 119 -18.34 -17.63 -2.38
N LEU A 120 -18.05 -18.01 -1.14
CA LEU A 120 -19.07 -18.37 -0.17
C LEU A 120 -19.97 -17.19 0.17
N LYS A 121 -19.39 -15.99 0.31
CA LYS A 121 -20.16 -14.76 0.51
C LYS A 121 -21.08 -14.47 -0.67
N ASN A 122 -20.54 -14.50 -1.90
CA ASN A 122 -21.34 -14.26 -3.11
C ASN A 122 -22.43 -15.31 -3.29
N TYR A 123 -22.15 -16.59 -2.98
CA TYR A 123 -23.14 -17.65 -3.01
C TYR A 123 -24.29 -17.36 -2.02
N ARG A 124 -23.98 -16.99 -0.78
CA ARG A 124 -25.00 -16.65 0.23
C ARG A 124 -25.81 -15.44 -0.17
N ASP A 125 -25.15 -14.39 -0.65
CA ASP A 125 -25.82 -13.19 -1.13
C ASP A 125 -26.74 -13.51 -2.32
N SER A 126 -26.32 -14.42 -3.22
CA SER A 126 -27.15 -14.90 -4.34
C SER A 126 -28.34 -15.73 -3.84
N MET A 127 -28.14 -16.69 -2.94
CA MET A 127 -29.22 -17.50 -2.37
C MET A 127 -30.24 -16.63 -1.63
N ARG A 128 -29.78 -15.57 -0.95
CA ARG A 128 -30.66 -14.59 -0.29
C ARG A 128 -31.53 -13.84 -1.29
N LEU A 129 -31.01 -13.49 -2.46
CA LEU A 129 -31.79 -12.87 -3.53
C LEU A 129 -32.84 -13.83 -4.11
N GLU A 130 -32.53 -15.12 -4.16
CA GLU A 130 -33.47 -16.21 -4.53
C GLU A 130 -34.46 -16.55 -3.40
N GLY A 131 -34.41 -15.85 -2.26
CA GLY A 131 -35.32 -16.04 -1.12
C GLY A 131 -34.92 -17.15 -0.14
N PHE A 132 -33.73 -17.77 -0.30
CA PHE A 132 -33.20 -18.78 0.60
C PHE A 132 -32.23 -18.16 1.61
N ASN A 133 -32.35 -18.53 2.89
CA ASN A 133 -31.41 -18.11 3.93
C ASN A 133 -30.40 -19.23 4.19
N VAL A 134 -29.12 -18.98 3.89
CA VAL A 134 -28.02 -19.93 4.13
C VAL A 134 -27.25 -19.48 5.37
N GLU A 135 -27.42 -20.22 6.48
CA GLU A 135 -26.73 -19.92 7.73
C GLU A 135 -25.24 -20.23 7.67
N ASP A 136 -24.45 -19.44 8.38
CA ASP A 136 -23.01 -19.63 8.51
C ASP A 136 -22.75 -20.70 9.58
N THR A 137 -22.88 -21.97 9.21
CA THR A 137 -22.60 -23.09 10.12
C THR A 137 -21.09 -23.28 10.23
N PRO A 138 -20.47 -23.03 11.39
CA PRO A 138 -19.04 -23.24 11.56
C PRO A 138 -18.72 -24.72 11.40
N LEU A 139 -17.69 -25.03 10.62
CA LEU A 139 -17.19 -26.39 10.50
C LEU A 139 -16.61 -26.85 11.85
N PRO A 140 -16.85 -28.10 12.28
CA PRO A 140 -16.22 -28.65 13.48
C PRO A 140 -14.70 -28.47 13.43
N SER A 141 -14.04 -28.16 14.53
CA SER A 141 -12.57 -27.98 14.53
C SER A 141 -11.82 -29.31 14.37
N ASP A 142 -12.42 -30.41 14.83
CA ASP A 142 -11.82 -31.73 14.79
C ASP A 142 -11.95 -32.41 13.41
N LYS A 143 -10.88 -33.13 13.02
CA LYS A 143 -10.79 -33.79 11.71
C LYS A 143 -11.73 -34.99 11.60
N GLN A 144 -11.89 -35.77 12.67
CA GLN A 144 -12.74 -36.96 12.65
C GLN A 144 -14.23 -36.57 12.56
N GLU A 145 -14.63 -35.54 13.31
CA GLU A 145 -15.97 -34.96 13.24
C GLU A 145 -16.29 -34.41 11.85
N ARG A 146 -15.33 -33.74 11.19
CA ARG A 146 -15.48 -33.28 9.79
C ARG A 146 -15.70 -34.43 8.81
N GLU A 147 -14.95 -35.53 8.96
CA GLU A 147 -15.09 -36.69 8.08
C GLU A 147 -16.43 -37.41 8.29
N ALA A 148 -16.89 -37.51 9.53
CA ALA A 148 -18.21 -38.06 9.86
C ALA A 148 -19.33 -37.20 9.26
N LEU A 149 -19.26 -35.88 9.42
CA LEU A 149 -20.21 -34.93 8.86
C LEU A 149 -20.24 -35.00 7.33
N ARG A 150 -19.08 -35.07 6.68
CA ARG A 150 -18.97 -35.26 5.23
C ARG A 150 -19.65 -36.55 4.77
N LYS A 151 -19.41 -37.68 5.45
CA LYS A 151 -20.03 -38.98 5.12
C LYS A 151 -21.55 -38.93 5.28
N ASN A 152 -22.03 -38.29 6.34
CA ASN A 152 -23.46 -38.11 6.59
C ASN A 152 -24.13 -37.28 5.49
N LEU A 153 -23.56 -36.12 5.14
CA LEU A 153 -24.07 -35.29 4.05
C LEU A 153 -24.12 -36.05 2.72
N ILE A 154 -23.06 -36.78 2.37
CA ILE A 154 -23.04 -37.60 1.14
C ILE A 154 -24.17 -38.65 1.16
N ALA A 155 -24.43 -39.28 2.31
CA ALA A 155 -25.52 -40.25 2.45
C ALA A 155 -26.90 -39.59 2.25
N ILE A 156 -27.13 -38.41 2.82
CA ILE A 156 -28.38 -37.64 2.67
C ILE A 156 -28.63 -37.28 1.20
N TYR A 157 -27.60 -36.78 0.49
CA TYR A 157 -27.72 -36.42 -0.92
C TYR A 157 -27.94 -37.64 -1.83
N LYS A 158 -27.27 -38.76 -1.54
CA LYS A 158 -27.52 -40.04 -2.23
C LYS A 158 -28.94 -40.57 -1.98
N ALA A 159 -29.45 -40.43 -0.77
CA ALA A 159 -30.79 -40.87 -0.41
C ALA A 159 -31.89 -39.99 -1.03
N SER A 160 -31.64 -38.69 -1.24
CA SER A 160 -32.58 -37.76 -1.88
C SER A 160 -32.62 -37.86 -3.41
N GLY A 161 -31.91 -38.83 -4.02
CA GLY A 161 -31.98 -39.08 -5.46
C GLY A 161 -31.28 -38.04 -6.35
N TYR A 162 -30.45 -37.17 -5.79
CA TYR A 162 -29.63 -36.22 -6.55
C TYR A 162 -28.26 -36.84 -6.88
N VAL A 163 -28.25 -37.94 -7.64
CA VAL A 163 -27.07 -38.50 -8.32
C VAL A 163 -27.49 -39.07 -9.66
#